data_AF-A0A9D5K0L3-F1
#
_entry.id   AF-A0A9D5K0L3-F1
#
_cell.length_a   1.000
_cell.length_b   1.000
_cell.length_c   1.000
_cell.angle_alpha   90.00
_cell.angle_beta   90.00
_cell.angle_gamma   90.00
#
_symmetry.space_group_name_H-M   'P 1'
#
loop_
_entity.id
_entity.type
_entity.pdbx_description
1 polymer ?
#
loop_
_entity_poly.entity_id
_entity_poly.type
_entity_poly.pdbx_seq_one_letter_code
_entity_poly.pdbx_strand_id
1 'polypeptide(L)'
;MKKILSLCVVMIVSLWAVSAFSQTMYWEITEHSTDLDILREEISEYIESGLVPVGISYDNMQLHVLYIEAPDLGVDGWYIEWYDTPNGLQNGITDMMNEGYMASGITYTGDLFYVLYIYLDHGATAWQLVPSAKNLNAVQNAIQPYVNQSYLPVGITSLGREYWTLLVQIPETTVQIWLIESYAANSQVLTRNIDGNIAQGYVPWGFMYRDNEVHILYWGF
;
A
#
# COMPACT_ATOMS: atom_id res chain seq x y z
N MET A 1 9.17 -34.95 63.89
CA MET A 1 8.53 -33.66 63.56
C MET A 1 8.47 -33.51 62.04
N LYS A 2 7.27 -33.27 61.54
CA LYS A 2 6.84 -33.44 60.14
C LYS A 2 6.87 -32.10 59.39
N LYS A 3 7.40 -32.16 58.15
CA LYS A 3 6.94 -31.50 56.92
C LYS A 3 6.48 -30.03 57.02
N ILE A 4 7.32 -29.08 56.60
CA ILE A 4 6.93 -27.95 55.71
C ILE A 4 8.17 -27.62 54.86
N LEU A 5 8.27 -28.28 53.71
CA LEU A 5 9.21 -28.00 52.63
C LEU A 5 8.32 -27.72 51.40
N SER A 6 8.72 -26.77 50.57
CA SER A 6 8.13 -26.47 49.25
C SER A 6 6.76 -25.79 49.22
N LEU A 7 6.77 -24.48 49.39
CA LEU A 7 5.80 -23.59 48.74
C LEU A 7 6.50 -22.24 48.60
N CYS A 8 6.85 -21.82 47.38
CA CYS A 8 7.05 -20.41 46.93
C CYS A 8 8.02 -20.17 45.75
N VAL A 9 8.62 -21.18 45.10
CA VAL A 9 9.54 -20.93 43.96
C VAL A 9 9.13 -21.66 42.68
N VAL A 10 7.82 -21.72 42.41
CA VAL A 10 7.32 -22.06 41.07
C VAL A 10 6.33 -20.99 40.63
N MET A 11 6.76 -19.73 40.73
CA MET A 11 6.32 -18.69 39.80
C MET A 11 7.46 -18.52 38.80
N ILE A 12 7.81 -19.64 38.14
CA ILE A 12 8.43 -19.60 36.82
C ILE A 12 7.32 -19.02 35.95
N VAL A 13 7.28 -17.68 35.94
CA VAL A 13 6.64 -16.91 34.89
C VAL A 13 7.27 -17.49 33.63
N SER A 14 6.53 -18.36 32.98
CA SER A 14 6.65 -18.64 31.57
C SER A 14 6.55 -17.28 30.89
N LEU A 15 7.68 -16.58 30.81
CA LEU A 15 8.03 -15.69 29.75
C LEU A 15 7.96 -16.58 28.52
N TRP A 16 6.73 -16.73 28.01
CA TRP A 16 6.50 -17.05 26.64
C TRP A 16 7.24 -15.94 25.90
N ALA A 17 8.50 -16.21 25.56
CA ALA A 17 9.12 -15.59 24.42
C ALA A 17 8.21 -15.99 23.27
N VAL A 18 7.17 -15.17 23.06
CA VAL A 18 6.50 -15.10 21.78
C VAL A 18 7.65 -14.79 20.86
N SER A 19 8.13 -15.82 20.18
CA SER A 19 9.02 -15.66 19.05
C SER A 19 8.18 -14.85 18.08
N ALA A 20 8.30 -13.51 18.17
CA ALA A 20 7.80 -12.65 17.14
C ALA A 20 8.53 -13.13 15.90
N PHE A 21 7.83 -13.93 15.08
CA PHE A 21 8.22 -14.16 13.72
C PHE A 21 8.18 -12.79 13.09
N SER A 22 9.32 -12.10 13.12
CA SER A 22 9.55 -10.93 12.29
C SER A 22 9.56 -11.50 10.88
N GLN A 23 8.39 -11.53 10.24
CA GLN A 23 8.33 -11.81 8.82
C GLN A 23 9.08 -10.67 8.15
N THR A 24 10.26 -10.97 7.64
CA THR A 24 10.99 -10.05 6.77
C THR A 24 10.25 -10.07 5.44
N MET A 25 9.43 -9.07 5.19
CA MET A 25 8.85 -8.83 3.87
C MET A 25 9.88 -8.05 3.05
N TYR A 26 10.23 -8.57 1.88
CA TYR A 26 11.02 -7.81 0.91
C TYR A 26 10.14 -6.76 0.24
N TRP A 27 10.69 -5.58 -0.01
CA TRP A 27 10.02 -4.50 -0.73
C TRP A 27 11.07 -3.67 -1.47
N GLU A 28 10.65 -3.00 -2.54
CA GLU A 28 11.48 -2.01 -3.23
C GLU A 28 10.63 -0.96 -3.96
N ILE A 29 11.21 0.21 -4.20
CA ILE A 29 10.64 1.22 -5.08
C ILE A 29 11.57 1.38 -6.27
N THR A 30 11.07 1.07 -7.46
CA THR A 30 11.86 1.05 -8.69
C THR A 30 11.37 2.11 -9.66
N GLU A 31 12.31 2.78 -10.31
CA GLU A 31 12.06 3.68 -11.43
C GLU A 31 11.87 2.86 -12.71
N HIS A 32 10.84 3.20 -13.48
CA HIS A 32 10.48 2.54 -14.72
C HIS A 32 10.36 3.53 -15.87
N SER A 33 10.48 2.99 -17.08
CA SER A 33 10.18 3.71 -18.30
C SER A 33 8.74 4.25 -18.31
N THR A 34 8.55 5.42 -18.89
CA THR A 34 7.21 5.95 -19.20
C THR A 34 6.67 5.44 -20.54
N ASP A 35 7.49 4.73 -21.32
CA ASP A 35 7.04 3.95 -22.47
C ASP A 35 6.27 2.71 -21.98
N LEU A 36 5.01 2.62 -22.35
CA LEU A 36 4.08 1.61 -21.82
C LEU A 36 4.43 0.18 -22.22
N ASP A 37 5.02 -0.04 -23.39
CA ASP A 37 5.37 -1.40 -23.83
C ASP A 37 6.59 -1.89 -23.05
N ILE A 38 7.57 -1.00 -22.82
CA ILE A 38 8.73 -1.29 -21.97
C ILE A 38 8.29 -1.48 -20.51
N LEU A 39 7.45 -0.58 -19.99
CA LEU A 39 6.91 -0.66 -18.64
C LEU A 39 6.20 -1.99 -18.37
N ARG A 40 5.45 -2.49 -19.37
CA ARG A 40 4.77 -3.79 -19.29
C ARG A 40 5.72 -4.95 -19.23
N GLU A 41 6.78 -4.93 -20.02
CA GLU A 41 7.83 -5.96 -19.96
C GLU A 41 8.50 -5.93 -18.58
N GLU A 42 8.95 -4.75 -18.13
CA GLU A 42 9.63 -4.57 -16.84
C GLU A 42 8.77 -5.03 -15.65
N ILE A 43 7.54 -4.53 -15.50
CA ILE A 43 6.66 -4.94 -14.38
C ILE A 43 6.37 -6.45 -14.42
N SER A 44 6.24 -7.03 -15.62
CA SER A 44 6.00 -8.48 -15.74
C SER A 44 7.18 -9.31 -15.24
N GLU A 45 8.43 -8.88 -15.50
CA GLU A 45 9.63 -9.53 -14.95
C GLU A 45 9.63 -9.52 -13.41
N TYR A 46 9.21 -8.41 -12.80
CA TYR A 46 9.06 -8.30 -11.34
C TYR A 46 8.03 -9.30 -10.81
N ILE A 47 6.87 -9.42 -11.46
CA ILE A 47 5.82 -10.37 -11.06
C ILE A 47 6.26 -11.81 -11.23
N GLU A 48 6.95 -12.15 -12.33
CA GLU A 48 7.54 -13.47 -12.54
C GLU A 48 8.59 -13.83 -11.48
N SER A 49 9.25 -12.83 -10.88
CA SER A 49 10.17 -13.00 -9.76
C SER A 49 9.50 -13.12 -8.38
N GLY A 50 8.17 -13.01 -8.31
CA GLY A 50 7.38 -13.12 -7.08
C GLY A 50 7.06 -11.79 -6.40
N LEU A 51 7.29 -10.66 -7.08
CA LEU A 51 7.03 -9.32 -6.55
C LEU A 51 5.72 -8.74 -7.07
N VAL A 52 4.91 -8.18 -6.18
CA VAL A 52 3.60 -7.61 -6.51
C VAL A 52 3.70 -6.08 -6.57
N PRO A 53 3.28 -5.43 -7.67
CA PRO A 53 3.20 -3.98 -7.71
C PRO A 53 1.99 -3.52 -6.89
N VAL A 54 2.25 -2.77 -5.81
CA VAL A 54 1.21 -2.33 -4.85
C VAL A 54 1.12 -0.82 -4.72
N GLY A 55 1.83 -0.07 -5.57
CA GLY A 55 1.74 1.39 -5.59
C GLY A 55 2.41 1.96 -6.81
N ILE A 56 1.98 3.16 -7.20
CA ILE A 56 2.54 3.89 -8.35
C ILE A 56 2.65 5.37 -8.00
N SER A 57 3.74 6.01 -8.41
CA SER A 57 3.95 7.44 -8.27
C SER A 57 4.66 7.99 -9.50
N TYR A 58 4.37 9.23 -9.87
CA TYR A 58 5.08 9.94 -10.93
C TYR A 58 5.79 11.16 -10.35
N ASP A 59 7.09 11.25 -10.57
CA ASP A 59 7.92 12.37 -10.14
C ASP A 59 9.09 12.58 -11.11
N ASN A 60 9.50 13.82 -11.33
CA ASN A 60 10.65 14.16 -12.20
C ASN A 60 10.65 13.48 -13.58
N MET A 61 9.47 13.35 -14.20
CA MET A 61 9.25 12.67 -15.49
C MET A 61 9.46 11.15 -15.49
N GLN A 62 9.52 10.55 -14.31
CA GLN A 62 9.70 9.13 -14.12
C GLN A 62 8.52 8.51 -13.39
N LEU A 63 8.22 7.27 -13.77
CA LEU A 63 7.24 6.45 -13.10
C LEU A 63 7.97 5.59 -12.08
N HIS A 64 7.48 5.59 -10.84
CA HIS A 64 7.98 4.75 -9.77
C HIS A 64 6.92 3.74 -9.39
N VAL A 65 7.31 2.50 -9.17
CA VAL A 65 6.42 1.43 -8.70
C VAL A 65 6.96 0.89 -7.38
N LEU A 66 6.07 0.74 -6.40
CA LEU A 66 6.35 0.08 -5.13
C LEU A 66 6.00 -1.40 -5.27
N TYR A 67 6.98 -2.25 -5.05
CA TYR A 67 6.85 -3.70 -5.05
C TYR A 67 6.97 -4.28 -3.65
N ILE A 68 6.24 -5.36 -3.39
CA ILE A 68 6.39 -6.18 -2.19
C ILE A 68 6.46 -7.66 -2.55
N GLU A 69 7.21 -8.44 -1.77
CA GLU A 69 7.15 -9.90 -1.83
C GLU A 69 5.93 -10.38 -1.05
N ALA A 70 4.90 -10.82 -1.78
CA ALA A 70 3.64 -11.28 -1.21
C ALA A 70 3.10 -12.50 -1.97
N PRO A 71 3.79 -13.66 -1.89
CA PRO A 71 3.41 -14.86 -2.65
C PRO A 71 2.00 -15.37 -2.31
N ASP A 72 1.53 -15.11 -1.09
CA ASP A 72 0.21 -15.53 -0.62
C ASP A 72 -0.92 -14.59 -1.08
N LEU A 73 -0.61 -13.44 -1.70
CA LEU A 73 -1.62 -12.48 -2.17
C LEU A 73 -2.37 -12.98 -3.41
N GLY A 74 -1.77 -13.89 -4.20
CA GLY A 74 -2.43 -14.52 -5.35
C GLY A 74 -2.76 -13.53 -6.46
N VAL A 75 -1.75 -12.82 -6.99
CA VAL A 75 -1.93 -11.88 -8.10
C VAL A 75 -1.85 -12.63 -9.42
N ASP A 76 -2.98 -12.77 -10.11
CA ASP A 76 -3.05 -13.50 -11.39
C ASP A 76 -2.88 -12.60 -12.63
N GLY A 77 -2.90 -11.28 -12.44
CA GLY A 77 -2.79 -10.32 -13.52
C GLY A 77 -2.66 -8.89 -13.04
N TRP A 78 -2.23 -8.00 -13.92
CA TRP A 78 -2.06 -6.58 -13.61
C TRP A 78 -2.24 -5.72 -14.87
N TYR A 79 -2.58 -4.45 -14.67
CA TYR A 79 -2.67 -3.44 -15.74
C TYR A 79 -2.28 -2.06 -15.22
N ILE A 80 -1.83 -1.19 -16.14
CA ILE A 80 -1.81 0.25 -15.93
C ILE A 80 -2.66 0.89 -17.02
N GLU A 81 -3.68 1.63 -16.62
CA GLU A 81 -4.52 2.44 -17.51
C GLU A 81 -4.36 3.92 -17.18
N TRP A 82 -4.67 4.77 -18.16
CA TRP A 82 -4.61 6.22 -18.00
C TRP A 82 -5.90 6.92 -18.40
N TYR A 83 -6.18 8.03 -17.73
CA TYR A 83 -7.40 8.80 -17.89
C TYR A 83 -7.10 10.29 -17.94
N ASP A 84 -7.69 10.99 -18.89
CA ASP A 84 -7.51 12.43 -19.12
C ASP A 84 -8.53 13.31 -18.38
N THR A 85 -9.58 12.70 -17.84
CA THR A 85 -10.67 13.40 -17.17
C THR A 85 -11.08 12.69 -15.88
N PRO A 86 -11.57 13.43 -14.87
CA PRO A 86 -12.13 12.82 -13.67
C PRO A 86 -13.26 11.83 -13.97
N ASN A 87 -14.15 12.13 -14.92
CA ASN A 87 -15.23 11.21 -15.29
C ASN A 87 -14.68 9.93 -15.96
N GLY A 88 -13.67 10.06 -16.83
CA GLY A 88 -12.98 8.90 -17.42
C GLY A 88 -12.34 8.02 -16.35
N LEU A 89 -11.66 8.63 -15.38
CA LEU A 89 -11.08 7.94 -14.22
C LEU A 89 -12.14 7.17 -13.42
N GLN A 90 -13.27 7.81 -13.09
CA GLN A 90 -14.33 7.16 -12.31
C GLN A 90 -14.94 5.97 -13.06
N ASN A 91 -15.23 6.14 -14.34
CA ASN A 91 -15.78 5.07 -15.16
C ASN A 91 -14.77 3.93 -15.31
N GLY A 92 -13.51 4.24 -15.65
CA GLY A 92 -12.47 3.24 -15.85
C GLY A 92 -12.15 2.42 -14.61
N ILE A 93 -12.04 3.04 -13.41
CA ILE A 93 -11.90 2.27 -12.16
C ILE A 93 -13.09 1.34 -11.96
N THR A 94 -14.32 1.80 -12.25
CA THR A 94 -15.53 1.00 -12.09
C THR A 94 -15.57 -0.17 -13.08
N ASP A 95 -15.20 0.07 -14.34
CA ASP A 95 -15.18 -0.95 -15.39
C ASP A 95 -14.13 -2.03 -15.07
N MET A 96 -12.91 -1.64 -14.72
CA MET A 96 -11.85 -2.58 -14.30
C MET A 96 -12.27 -3.40 -13.07
N MET A 97 -12.94 -2.78 -12.09
CA MET A 97 -13.46 -3.50 -10.92
C MET A 97 -14.56 -4.51 -11.28
N ASN A 98 -15.43 -4.18 -12.24
CA ASN A 98 -16.43 -5.13 -12.75
C ASN A 98 -15.79 -6.30 -13.51
N GLU A 99 -14.58 -6.12 -14.05
CA GLU A 99 -13.77 -7.16 -14.67
C GLU A 99 -12.95 -7.97 -13.66
N GLY A 100 -13.05 -7.66 -12.36
CA GLY A 100 -12.36 -8.36 -11.27
C GLY A 100 -11.02 -7.74 -10.86
N TYR A 101 -10.62 -6.64 -11.48
CA TYR A 101 -9.39 -5.92 -11.14
C TYR A 101 -9.60 -4.94 -9.98
N MET A 102 -8.71 -4.97 -9.01
CA MET A 102 -8.63 -3.96 -7.96
C MET A 102 -7.63 -2.88 -8.32
N ALA A 103 -8.02 -1.61 -8.21
CA ALA A 103 -7.07 -0.52 -8.28
C ALA A 103 -6.14 -0.54 -7.05
N SER A 104 -4.83 -0.60 -7.28
CA SER A 104 -3.79 -0.72 -6.26
C SER A 104 -2.86 0.50 -6.15
N GLY A 105 -3.07 1.52 -6.99
CA GLY A 105 -2.29 2.75 -6.93
C GLY A 105 -2.83 3.78 -7.90
N ILE A 106 -2.60 5.06 -7.61
CA ILE A 106 -2.98 6.17 -8.48
C ILE A 106 -1.90 7.23 -8.48
N THR A 107 -1.60 7.80 -9.64
CA THR A 107 -0.77 9.00 -9.73
C THR A 107 -1.26 9.96 -10.80
N TYR A 108 -1.05 11.26 -10.61
CA TYR A 108 -1.44 12.32 -11.54
C TYR A 108 -0.21 13.05 -12.04
N THR A 109 -0.01 13.09 -13.35
CA THR A 109 1.20 13.63 -13.98
C THR A 109 1.14 15.14 -14.24
N GLY A 110 -0.03 15.76 -14.03
CA GLY A 110 -0.32 17.11 -14.50
C GLY A 110 -1.35 17.13 -15.63
N ASP A 111 -1.37 16.07 -16.44
CA ASP A 111 -2.27 15.92 -17.59
C ASP A 111 -3.13 14.66 -17.51
N LEU A 112 -2.57 13.54 -17.02
CA LEU A 112 -3.23 12.24 -16.98
C LEU A 112 -3.21 11.66 -15.57
N PHE A 113 -4.26 10.92 -15.22
CA PHE A 113 -4.27 9.99 -14.11
C PHE A 113 -3.80 8.63 -14.61
N TYR A 114 -2.78 8.06 -13.97
CA TYR A 114 -2.41 6.66 -14.14
C TYR A 114 -2.93 5.87 -12.96
N VAL A 115 -3.54 4.73 -13.23
CA VAL A 115 -4.03 3.82 -12.20
C VAL A 115 -3.41 2.45 -12.43
N LEU A 116 -2.75 1.93 -11.39
CA LEU A 116 -2.26 0.57 -11.33
C LEU A 116 -3.40 -0.33 -10.86
N TYR A 117 -3.65 -1.41 -11.57
CA TYR A 117 -4.64 -2.43 -11.25
C TYR A 117 -3.97 -3.79 -11.08
N ILE A 118 -4.46 -4.56 -10.13
CA ILE A 118 -4.06 -5.95 -9.89
C ILE A 118 -5.32 -6.83 -9.83
N TYR A 119 -5.23 -8.04 -10.37
CA TYR A 119 -6.29 -9.04 -10.29
C TYR A 119 -6.02 -9.95 -9.09
N LEU A 120 -7.00 -10.06 -8.20
CA LEU A 120 -6.95 -10.90 -7.00
C LEU A 120 -8.16 -11.83 -6.99
N ASP A 121 -7.98 -13.07 -6.52
CA ASP A 121 -9.07 -14.04 -6.34
C ASP A 121 -10.25 -13.47 -5.52
N HIS A 122 -9.93 -12.63 -4.53
CA HIS A 122 -10.88 -11.87 -3.72
C HIS A 122 -10.81 -10.39 -4.10
N GLY A 123 -11.33 -10.04 -5.27
CA GLY A 123 -11.33 -8.67 -5.79
C GLY A 123 -12.07 -7.66 -4.90
N ALA A 124 -11.78 -6.37 -5.12
CA ALA A 124 -12.50 -5.29 -4.46
C ALA A 124 -13.97 -5.22 -4.92
N THR A 125 -14.86 -4.86 -4.01
CA THR A 125 -16.31 -4.76 -4.26
C THR A 125 -16.82 -3.32 -4.32
N ALA A 126 -16.02 -2.37 -3.84
CA ALA A 126 -16.29 -0.96 -3.93
C ALA A 126 -14.98 -0.17 -3.93
N TRP A 127 -15.04 1.06 -4.41
CA TRP A 127 -13.93 2.00 -4.35
C TRP A 127 -14.42 3.42 -4.06
N GLN A 128 -13.53 4.27 -3.56
CA GLN A 128 -13.75 5.69 -3.34
C GLN A 128 -12.49 6.46 -3.70
N LEU A 129 -12.66 7.73 -4.09
CA LEU A 129 -11.56 8.65 -4.28
C LEU A 129 -11.84 9.92 -3.48
N VAL A 130 -11.07 10.12 -2.41
CA VAL A 130 -11.39 11.08 -1.36
C VAL A 130 -10.39 12.24 -1.38
N PRO A 131 -10.84 13.48 -1.63
CA PRO A 131 -9.98 14.64 -1.57
C PRO A 131 -9.71 15.08 -0.13
N SER A 132 -8.53 15.65 0.11
CA SER A 132 -8.16 16.29 1.37
C SER A 132 -7.20 17.46 1.14
N ALA A 133 -7.02 18.30 2.15
CA ALA A 133 -5.96 19.30 2.13
C ALA A 133 -4.57 18.62 2.05
N LYS A 134 -3.58 19.34 1.50
CA LYS A 134 -2.18 18.89 1.33
C LYS A 134 -1.37 18.82 2.63
N ASN A 135 -1.82 18.00 3.57
CA ASN A 135 -1.09 17.60 4.77
C ASN A 135 -1.62 16.25 5.28
N LEU A 136 -0.75 15.45 5.91
CA LEU A 136 -1.09 14.07 6.28
C LEU A 136 -2.22 13.97 7.31
N ASN A 137 -2.29 14.90 8.27
CA ASN A 137 -3.38 14.93 9.26
C ASN A 137 -4.75 15.12 8.57
N ALA A 138 -4.82 15.94 7.52
CA ALA A 138 -6.04 16.13 6.74
C ALA A 138 -6.42 14.88 5.94
N VAL A 139 -5.43 14.17 5.37
CA VAL A 139 -5.65 12.86 4.73
C VAL A 139 -6.25 11.88 5.73
N GLN A 140 -5.63 11.74 6.92
CA GLN A 140 -6.10 10.87 7.99
C GLN A 140 -7.54 11.17 8.39
N ASN A 141 -7.85 12.44 8.66
CA ASN A 141 -9.21 12.84 9.03
C ASN A 141 -10.23 12.60 7.92
N ALA A 142 -9.84 12.80 6.65
CA ALA A 142 -10.74 12.65 5.52
C ALA A 142 -11.10 11.19 5.24
N ILE A 143 -10.14 10.26 5.35
CA ILE A 143 -10.37 8.86 4.98
C ILE A 143 -10.80 7.98 6.16
N GLN A 144 -10.58 8.40 7.42
CA GLN A 144 -10.96 7.60 8.60
C GLN A 144 -12.41 7.09 8.60
N PRO A 145 -13.43 7.87 8.17
CA PRO A 145 -14.81 7.36 8.10
C PRO A 145 -14.97 6.17 7.14
N TYR A 146 -14.16 6.09 6.09
CA TYR A 146 -14.17 4.99 5.12
C TYR A 146 -13.38 3.79 5.63
N VAL A 147 -12.25 4.03 6.31
CA VAL A 147 -11.51 2.95 6.99
C VAL A 147 -12.39 2.26 8.04
N ASN A 148 -13.21 3.03 8.78
CA ASN A 148 -14.20 2.47 9.71
C ASN A 148 -15.30 1.63 9.02
N GLN A 149 -15.41 1.71 7.70
CA GLN A 149 -16.30 0.92 6.84
C GLN A 149 -15.53 -0.16 6.05
N SER A 150 -14.32 -0.51 6.50
CA SER A 150 -13.44 -1.51 5.88
C SER A 150 -12.91 -1.14 4.49
N TYR A 151 -12.81 0.16 4.18
CA TYR A 151 -12.04 0.60 3.02
C TYR A 151 -10.54 0.68 3.34
N LEU A 152 -9.72 0.24 2.39
CA LEU A 152 -8.27 0.21 2.43
C LEU A 152 -7.70 1.36 1.61
N PRO A 153 -6.84 2.22 2.17
CA PRO A 153 -6.11 3.20 1.38
C PRO A 153 -5.03 2.50 0.56
N VAL A 154 -5.15 2.61 -0.76
CA VAL A 154 -4.28 1.88 -1.71
C VAL A 154 -3.50 2.81 -2.63
N GLY A 155 -3.85 4.09 -2.71
CA GLY A 155 -3.09 5.05 -3.50
C GLY A 155 -3.31 6.48 -3.02
N ILE A 156 -2.34 7.35 -3.28
CA ILE A 156 -2.43 8.77 -2.97
C ILE A 156 -1.75 9.56 -4.08
N THR A 157 -2.38 10.66 -4.50
CA THR A 157 -1.78 11.55 -5.47
C THR A 157 -2.07 13.02 -5.17
N SER A 158 -1.35 13.92 -5.82
CA SER A 158 -1.49 15.37 -5.68
C SER A 158 -2.18 15.95 -6.91
N LEU A 159 -3.37 16.52 -6.72
CA LEU A 159 -4.11 17.25 -7.75
C LEU A 159 -4.31 18.71 -7.32
N GLY A 160 -3.67 19.64 -8.02
CA GLY A 160 -3.77 21.07 -7.73
C GLY A 160 -3.33 21.42 -6.30
N ARG A 161 -4.28 21.78 -5.43
CA ARG A 161 -4.03 22.15 -4.02
C ARG A 161 -4.45 21.07 -3.01
N GLU A 162 -4.80 19.89 -3.49
CA GLU A 162 -5.35 18.81 -2.68
C GLU A 162 -4.51 17.54 -2.82
N TYR A 163 -4.65 16.65 -1.84
CA TYR A 163 -4.35 15.23 -2.00
C TYR A 163 -5.63 14.49 -2.31
N TRP A 164 -5.52 13.45 -3.12
CA TRP A 164 -6.61 12.57 -3.51
C TRP A 164 -6.18 11.15 -3.16
N THR A 165 -6.90 10.51 -2.25
CA THR A 165 -6.60 9.16 -1.76
C THR A 165 -7.58 8.16 -2.35
N LEU A 166 -7.04 7.15 -3.04
CA LEU A 166 -7.79 6.03 -3.58
C LEU A 166 -7.97 4.99 -2.48
N LEU A 167 -9.23 4.58 -2.30
CA LEU A 167 -9.68 3.63 -1.30
C LEU A 167 -10.42 2.49 -1.99
N VAL A 168 -10.24 1.25 -1.53
CA VAL A 168 -10.95 0.06 -2.04
C VAL A 168 -11.51 -0.76 -0.90
N GLN A 169 -12.63 -1.43 -1.10
CA GLN A 169 -13.23 -2.32 -0.11
C GLN A 169 -13.08 -3.77 -0.57
N ILE A 170 -12.28 -4.55 0.14
CA ILE A 170 -12.07 -5.98 -0.13
C ILE A 170 -12.95 -6.78 0.84
N PRO A 171 -13.83 -7.67 0.36
CA PRO A 171 -14.62 -8.55 1.23
C PRO A 171 -13.73 -9.38 2.15
N GLU A 172 -14.24 -9.68 3.35
CA GLU A 172 -13.60 -10.58 4.33
C GLU A 172 -12.22 -10.12 4.84
N THR A 173 -11.74 -8.98 4.37
CA THR A 173 -10.52 -8.33 4.81
C THR A 173 -10.85 -7.32 5.89
N THR A 174 -10.25 -7.46 7.07
CA THR A 174 -10.40 -6.49 8.17
C THR A 174 -9.05 -5.88 8.45
N VAL A 175 -8.82 -4.66 7.97
CA VAL A 175 -7.64 -3.90 8.41
C VAL A 175 -7.80 -3.52 9.88
N GLN A 176 -6.84 -3.95 10.69
CA GLN A 176 -6.78 -3.63 12.11
C GLN A 176 -6.11 -2.28 12.35
N ILE A 177 -5.09 -1.97 11.54
CA ILE A 177 -4.25 -0.78 11.71
C ILE A 177 -3.91 -0.17 10.35
N TRP A 178 -3.89 1.15 10.28
CA TRP A 178 -3.45 1.87 9.08
C TRP A 178 -2.71 3.15 9.50
N LEU A 179 -1.76 3.59 8.69
CA LEU A 179 -1.10 4.88 8.86
C LEU A 179 -0.61 5.44 7.53
N ILE A 180 -0.30 6.72 7.53
CA ILE A 180 0.40 7.40 6.44
C ILE A 180 1.56 8.17 7.04
N GLU A 181 2.77 7.95 6.51
CA GLU A 181 3.98 8.61 6.98
C GLU A 181 4.71 9.29 5.83
N SER A 182 5.43 10.37 6.16
CA SER A 182 6.32 11.07 5.24
C SER A 182 7.76 10.84 5.63
N TYR A 183 8.60 10.52 4.65
CA TYR A 183 10.04 10.38 4.81
C TYR A 183 10.76 11.25 3.80
N ALA A 184 12.01 11.61 4.11
CA ALA A 184 12.89 12.15 3.09
C ALA A 184 13.12 11.12 1.98
N ALA A 185 13.14 11.58 0.72
CA ALA A 185 13.44 10.79 -0.48
C ALA A 185 14.92 10.40 -0.55
N ASN A 186 15.34 9.60 0.41
CA ASN A 186 16.70 9.09 0.58
C ASN A 186 16.63 7.60 0.88
N SER A 187 17.33 6.78 0.11
CA SER A 187 17.24 5.31 0.21
C SER A 187 17.50 4.79 1.62
N GLN A 188 18.49 5.32 2.35
CA GLN A 188 18.78 4.87 3.72
C GLN A 188 17.68 5.25 4.71
N VAL A 189 17.04 6.41 4.52
CA VAL A 189 15.92 6.86 5.35
C VAL A 189 14.69 6.02 5.03
N LEU A 190 14.38 5.80 3.76
CA LEU A 190 13.27 4.96 3.33
C LEU A 190 13.41 3.55 3.88
N THR A 191 14.57 2.91 3.66
CA THR A 191 14.80 1.54 4.12
C THR A 191 14.65 1.39 5.62
N ARG A 192 15.29 2.26 6.40
CA ARG A 192 15.19 2.18 7.86
C ARG A 192 13.75 2.29 8.36
N ASN A 193 12.95 3.20 7.80
CA ASN A 193 11.61 3.46 8.31
C ASN A 193 10.59 2.44 7.79
N ILE A 194 10.66 2.05 6.52
CA ILE A 194 9.78 1.01 5.97
C ILE A 194 10.03 -0.32 6.67
N ASP A 195 11.29 -0.75 6.83
CA ASP A 195 11.64 -1.98 7.56
C ASP A 195 11.18 -1.91 9.03
N GLY A 196 11.30 -0.72 9.64
CA GLY A 196 10.81 -0.47 10.99
C GLY A 196 9.30 -0.61 11.14
N ASN A 197 8.53 -0.20 10.13
CA ASN A 197 7.08 -0.38 10.09
C ASN A 197 6.69 -1.83 9.78
N ILE A 198 7.39 -2.50 8.87
CA ILE A 198 7.22 -3.95 8.60
C ILE A 198 7.45 -4.77 9.87
N ALA A 199 8.50 -4.47 10.63
CA ALA A 199 8.78 -5.14 11.91
C ALA A 199 7.68 -4.92 12.97
N GLN A 200 6.82 -3.91 12.79
CA GLN A 200 5.65 -3.64 13.65
C GLN A 200 4.34 -4.22 13.08
N GLY A 201 4.38 -4.93 11.95
CA GLY A 201 3.22 -5.55 11.32
C GLY A 201 2.52 -4.68 10.27
N TYR A 202 3.15 -3.60 9.80
CA TYR A 202 2.62 -2.76 8.73
C TYR A 202 3.18 -3.18 7.37
N VAL A 203 2.30 -3.36 6.40
CA VAL A 203 2.62 -3.60 4.99
C VAL A 203 2.61 -2.27 4.25
N PRO A 204 3.71 -1.87 3.56
CA PRO A 204 3.70 -0.67 2.73
C PRO A 204 2.82 -0.92 1.51
N TRP A 205 1.93 0.02 1.21
CA TRP A 205 1.00 -0.10 0.09
C TRP A 205 0.65 1.28 -0.44
N GLY A 206 0.87 1.55 -1.71
CA GLY A 206 0.64 2.89 -2.24
C GLY A 206 1.60 3.94 -1.68
N PHE A 207 2.01 4.87 -2.53
CA PHE A 207 2.93 5.92 -2.14
C PHE A 207 2.85 7.10 -3.10
N MET A 208 3.46 8.21 -2.74
CA MET A 208 3.62 9.37 -3.59
C MET A 208 4.96 10.04 -3.32
N TYR A 209 5.79 10.14 -4.36
CA TYR A 209 6.90 11.07 -4.42
C TYR A 209 6.37 12.49 -4.55
N ARG A 210 6.95 13.40 -3.76
CA ARG A 210 6.67 14.82 -3.90
C ARG A 210 7.85 15.62 -3.36
N ASP A 211 8.41 16.46 -4.22
CA ASP A 211 9.56 17.31 -3.89
C ASP A 211 10.75 16.46 -3.40
N ASN A 212 11.12 16.54 -2.12
CA ASN A 212 12.17 15.71 -1.51
C ASN A 212 11.63 14.73 -0.48
N GLU A 213 10.33 14.41 -0.57
CA GLU A 213 9.63 13.54 0.35
C GLU A 213 8.93 12.39 -0.37
N VAL A 214 8.75 11.28 0.36
CA VAL A 214 7.91 10.14 -0.04
C VAL A 214 6.86 9.95 1.04
N HIS A 215 5.60 10.03 0.64
CA HIS A 215 4.50 9.64 1.51
C HIS A 215 4.13 8.19 1.23
N ILE A 216 4.08 7.35 2.25
CA ILE A 216 3.77 5.92 2.11
C ILE A 216 2.52 5.63 2.94
N LEU A 217 1.53 4.97 2.32
CA LEU A 217 0.40 4.42 3.07
C LEU A 217 0.79 3.03 3.54
N TYR A 218 0.32 2.68 4.73
CA TYR A 218 0.53 1.38 5.32
C TYR A 218 -0.77 0.85 5.87
N TRP A 219 -0.90 -0.47 5.87
CA TRP A 219 -1.97 -1.15 6.58
C TRP A 219 -1.48 -2.46 7.20
N GLY A 220 -2.21 -2.97 8.19
CA GLY A 220 -1.92 -4.23 8.87
C GLY A 220 -3.21 -4.97 9.26
N PHE A 221 -3.11 -6.29 9.34
CA PHE A 221 -4.22 -7.22 9.59
C PHE A 221 -4.22 -7.82 10.99
#